data_AF-A0A3D3JZI6-F1
#
_entry.id   AF-A0A3D3JZI6-F1
#
_cell.length_a   1.000
_cell.length_b   1.000
_cell.length_c   1.000
_cell.angle_alpha   90.00
_cell.angle_beta   90.00
_cell.angle_gamma   90.00
#
_symmetry.space_group_name_H-M   'P 1'
#
loop_
_entity.id
_entity.type
_entity.pdbx_description
1 polymer ?
#
loop_
_entity_poly.entity_id
_entity_poly.type
_entity_poly.pdbx_seq_one_letter_code
_entity_poly.pdbx_strand_id
1 'polypeptide(L)'
;ATFEVLDAQVGHYEDLPKDIAGLSEFSFHNKFADLAGFIAFDEDEKEIFTFGKYKGQRVKDVFQKDLGYFGWIQNADFPLYTKKVLTGIQLKSKF
;
A
#
# COMPACT_ATOMS: atom_id res chain seq x y z
N ALA A 1 13.14 4.51 -10.83
CA ALA A 1 14.60 4.47 -11.04
C ALA A 1 14.94 3.23 -11.84
N THR A 2 15.99 3.28 -12.66
CA THR A 2 16.55 2.10 -13.35
C THR A 2 17.59 1.41 -12.47
N PHE A 3 17.87 0.13 -12.75
CA PHE A 3 18.81 -0.69 -11.98
C PHE A 3 20.21 -0.04 -11.86
N GLU A 4 20.73 0.53 -12.95
CA GLU A 4 22.06 1.15 -12.99
C GLU A 4 22.20 2.33 -12.02
N VAL A 5 21.14 3.13 -11.89
CA VAL A 5 21.12 4.26 -10.95
C VAL A 5 21.10 3.73 -9.52
N LEU A 6 20.36 2.65 -9.25
CA LEU A 6 20.34 2.02 -7.92
C LEU A 6 21.72 1.46 -7.54
N ASP A 7 22.36 0.73 -8.45
CA ASP A 7 23.67 0.11 -8.22
C ASP A 7 24.75 1.18 -7.95
N ALA A 8 24.74 2.28 -8.70
CA ALA A 8 25.65 3.40 -8.47
C ALA A 8 25.44 4.07 -7.10
N GLN A 9 24.21 4.15 -6.59
CA GLN A 9 23.91 4.71 -5.27
C GLN A 9 24.40 3.77 -4.15
N VAL A 10 24.15 2.46 -4.26
CA VAL A 10 24.62 1.45 -3.28
C VAL A 10 26.16 1.42 -3.20
N GLY A 11 26.85 1.67 -4.31
CA GLY A 11 28.32 1.76 -4.33
C GLY A 11 28.88 3.09 -3.80
N HIS A 12 28.11 4.17 -3.80
CA HIS A 12 28.57 5.52 -3.43
C HIS A 12 28.46 5.81 -1.94
N TYR A 13 27.39 5.36 -1.29
CA TYR A 13 27.11 5.64 0.12
C TYR A 13 27.55 4.47 1.00
N GLU A 14 28.46 4.74 1.94
CA GLU A 14 29.02 3.69 2.82
C GLU A 14 28.03 3.19 3.89
N ASP A 15 27.01 3.98 4.22
CA ASP A 15 25.98 3.69 5.20
C ASP A 15 24.76 2.94 4.63
N LEU A 16 24.70 2.76 3.30
CA LEU A 16 23.64 2.00 2.65
C LEU A 16 23.88 0.49 2.78
N PRO A 17 22.86 -0.31 3.19
CA PRO A 17 22.95 -1.76 3.17
C PRO A 17 23.24 -2.28 1.74
N LYS A 18 24.04 -3.35 1.65
CA LYS A 18 24.46 -3.93 0.35
C LYS A 18 23.61 -5.12 -0.09
N ASP A 19 22.67 -5.54 0.72
CA ASP A 19 21.74 -6.62 0.43
C ASP A 19 20.31 -6.10 0.26
N ILE A 20 19.51 -6.85 -0.50
CA ILE A 20 18.13 -6.47 -0.85
C ILE A 20 17.24 -6.32 0.39
N ALA A 21 17.45 -7.14 1.43
CA ALA A 21 16.62 -7.10 2.64
C ALA A 21 16.90 -5.83 3.44
N GLY A 22 18.18 -5.48 3.65
CA GLY A 22 18.58 -4.25 4.31
C GLY A 22 18.16 -3.01 3.53
N LEU A 23 18.30 -3.00 2.19
CA LEU A 23 17.81 -1.89 1.36
C LEU A 23 16.29 -1.74 1.42
N SER A 24 15.57 -2.86 1.42
CA SER A 24 14.12 -2.87 1.61
C SER A 24 13.79 -2.24 2.95
N GLU A 25 14.37 -2.70 4.06
CA GLU A 25 14.09 -2.14 5.39
C GLU A 25 14.46 -0.65 5.50
N PHE A 26 15.61 -0.26 4.98
CA PHE A 26 16.09 1.13 5.00
C PHE A 26 15.20 2.09 4.20
N SER A 27 14.69 1.66 3.05
CA SER A 27 13.85 2.51 2.18
C SER A 27 12.38 2.56 2.60
N PHE A 28 11.95 1.65 3.48
CA PHE A 28 10.56 1.41 3.75
C PHE A 28 10.03 2.29 4.90
N HIS A 29 9.52 3.46 4.55
CA HIS A 29 8.95 4.40 5.52
C HIS A 29 7.50 4.07 5.95
N ASN A 30 6.77 3.24 5.21
CA ASN A 30 5.38 2.90 5.51
C ASN A 30 5.05 1.45 5.07
N LYS A 31 4.45 0.65 5.96
CA LYS A 31 3.89 -0.67 5.63
C LYS A 31 2.64 -0.51 4.77
N PHE A 32 2.77 -0.82 3.48
CA PHE A 32 1.65 -0.86 2.55
C PHE A 32 1.11 -2.28 2.38
N ALA A 33 -0.22 -2.40 2.34
CA ALA A 33 -0.93 -3.63 2.02
C ALA A 33 -1.02 -3.86 0.50
N ASP A 34 -0.78 -2.82 -0.31
CA ASP A 34 -0.70 -2.91 -1.76
C ASP A 34 0.61 -2.35 -2.32
N LEU A 35 1.03 -2.81 -3.51
CA LEU A 35 2.29 -2.40 -4.13
C LEU A 35 2.30 -0.95 -4.63
N ALA A 36 1.12 -0.35 -4.84
CA ALA A 36 1.00 1.01 -5.37
C ALA A 36 0.86 2.07 -4.27
N GLY A 37 0.82 1.66 -2.99
CA GLY A 37 0.81 2.55 -1.85
C GLY A 37 -0.54 3.22 -1.57
N PHE A 38 -1.64 2.70 -2.12
CA PHE A 38 -3.00 3.20 -1.90
C PHE A 38 -3.61 2.71 -0.58
N ILE A 39 -3.11 1.59 -0.05
CA ILE A 39 -3.57 0.95 1.17
C ILE A 39 -2.36 0.76 2.09
N ALA A 40 -2.38 1.41 3.25
CA ALA A 40 -1.37 1.28 4.29
C ALA A 40 -1.92 0.50 5.50
N PHE A 41 -1.05 0.14 6.42
CA PHE A 41 -1.44 -0.32 7.75
C PHE A 41 -1.35 0.82 8.76
N ASP A 42 -2.34 0.94 9.64
CA ASP A 42 -2.25 1.78 10.84
C ASP A 42 -1.38 1.12 11.93
N GLU A 43 -1.27 1.78 13.08
CA GLU A 43 -0.50 1.28 14.25
C GLU A 43 -1.03 -0.06 14.80
N ASP A 44 -2.30 -0.38 14.57
CA ASP A 44 -2.96 -1.64 14.97
C ASP A 44 -2.90 -2.72 13.87
N GLU A 45 -2.06 -2.52 12.86
CA GLU A 45 -1.94 -3.35 11.66
C GLU A 45 -3.28 -3.53 10.91
N LYS A 46 -4.11 -2.49 10.84
CA LYS A 46 -5.36 -2.48 10.05
C LYS A 46 -5.22 -1.68 8.78
N GLU A 47 -5.83 -2.18 7.71
CA GLU A 47 -5.76 -1.54 6.39
C GLU A 47 -6.51 -0.20 6.39
N ILE A 48 -5.81 0.87 6.02
CA ILE A 48 -6.31 2.23 5.89
C ILE A 48 -6.08 2.76 4.47
N PHE A 49 -6.96 3.67 4.02
CA PHE A 49 -6.74 4.39 2.77
C PHE A 49 -5.66 5.45 2.92
N THR A 50 -4.78 5.59 1.93
CA THR A 50 -3.79 6.68 1.88
C THR A 50 -4.19 7.82 0.94
N PHE A 51 -5.34 7.68 0.28
CA PHE A 51 -5.84 8.57 -0.75
C PHE A 51 -7.33 8.90 -0.57
N GLY A 52 -7.81 9.86 -1.35
CA GLY A 52 -9.22 10.16 -1.52
C GLY A 52 -9.91 10.72 -0.26
N LYS A 53 -11.24 10.77 -0.31
CA LYS A 53 -12.10 11.34 0.74
C LYS A 53 -11.91 10.67 2.11
N TYR A 54 -11.58 9.39 2.13
CA TYR A 54 -11.46 8.59 3.35
C TYR A 54 -10.00 8.32 3.75
N LYS A 55 -9.06 9.15 3.30
CA LYS A 55 -7.64 9.07 3.70
C LYS A 55 -7.50 9.00 5.22
N GLY A 56 -6.67 8.06 5.69
CA GLY A 56 -6.42 7.76 7.10
C GLY A 56 -7.49 6.90 7.78
N GLN A 57 -8.60 6.59 7.10
CA GLN A 57 -9.68 5.78 7.67
C GLN A 57 -9.54 4.31 7.26
N ARG A 58 -9.98 3.43 8.15
CA ARG A 58 -9.96 1.97 7.94
C ARG A 58 -10.85 1.58 6.77
N VAL A 59 -10.30 0.75 5.89
CA VAL A 59 -10.97 0.28 4.67
C VAL A 59 -12.29 -0.43 5.01
N LYS A 60 -12.25 -1.31 6.03
CA LYS A 60 -13.43 -2.04 6.52
C LYS A 60 -14.56 -1.10 6.95
N ASP A 61 -14.25 -0.09 7.75
CA ASP A 61 -15.25 0.82 8.31
C ASP A 61 -15.90 1.67 7.21
N VAL A 62 -15.10 2.12 6.23
CA VAL A 62 -15.59 2.85 5.06
C VAL A 62 -16.51 1.97 4.22
N PHE A 63 -16.16 0.71 3.97
CA PHE A 63 -17.00 -0.19 3.18
C PHE A 63 -18.32 -0.55 3.87
N GLN A 64 -18.37 -0.54 5.20
CA GLN A 64 -19.63 -0.69 5.94
C GLN A 64 -20.49 0.58 5.90
N LYS A 65 -19.85 1.76 5.96
CA LYS A 65 -20.53 3.06 5.95
C LYS A 65 -20.98 3.53 4.57
N ASP A 66 -20.19 3.24 3.54
CA ASP A 66 -20.36 3.73 2.17
C ASP A 66 -20.01 2.62 1.16
N LEU A 67 -20.99 1.75 0.91
CA LEU A 67 -20.88 0.67 -0.08
C LEU A 67 -20.65 1.19 -1.51
N GLY A 68 -21.08 2.42 -1.81
CA GLY A 68 -20.87 3.06 -3.10
C GLY A 68 -19.39 3.32 -3.37
N TYR A 69 -18.60 3.60 -2.33
CA TYR A 69 -17.17 3.84 -2.45
C TYR A 69 -16.41 2.63 -2.97
N PHE A 70 -16.75 1.41 -2.51
CA PHE A 70 -16.17 0.17 -3.06
C PHE A 70 -16.47 0.03 -4.55
N GLY A 71 -17.72 0.25 -4.96
CA GLY A 71 -18.14 0.20 -6.36
C GLY A 71 -17.41 1.23 -7.24
N TRP A 72 -17.21 2.45 -6.74
CA TRP A 72 -16.41 3.47 -7.42
C TRP A 72 -14.96 3.01 -7.61
N ILE A 73 -14.31 2.47 -6.57
CA ILE A 73 -12.92 1.98 -6.67
C ILE A 73 -12.79 0.86 -7.71
N GLN A 74 -13.73 -0.08 -7.74
CA GLN A 74 -13.68 -1.19 -8.71
C GLN A 74 -13.77 -0.70 -10.16
N ASN A 75 -14.50 0.40 -10.41
CA ASN A 75 -14.65 1.00 -11.74
C ASN A 75 -13.58 2.05 -12.08
N ALA A 76 -12.96 2.68 -11.09
CA ALA A 76 -11.88 3.64 -11.28
C ALA A 76 -10.58 2.97 -11.75
N ASP A 77 -9.66 3.75 -12.30
CA ASP A 77 -8.39 3.25 -12.83
C ASP A 77 -7.35 3.05 -11.72
N PHE A 78 -7.50 1.94 -10.98
CA PHE A 78 -6.50 1.47 -10.00
C PHE A 78 -5.79 0.21 -10.52
N PRO A 79 -4.52 0.00 -10.13
CA PRO A 79 -3.81 -1.23 -10.42
C PRO A 79 -4.61 -2.46 -9.98
N LEU A 80 -4.61 -3.51 -10.82
CA LEU A 80 -5.40 -4.72 -10.56
C LEU A 80 -5.07 -5.35 -9.20
N TYR A 81 -3.81 -5.27 -8.78
CA TYR A 81 -3.39 -5.77 -7.46
C TYR A 81 -4.05 -5.01 -6.31
N THR A 82 -4.06 -3.67 -6.35
CA THR A 82 -4.77 -2.83 -5.37
C THR A 82 -6.26 -3.19 -5.30
N LYS A 83 -6.92 -3.37 -6.47
CA LYS A 83 -8.33 -3.80 -6.51
C LYS A 83 -8.53 -5.17 -5.88
N LYS A 84 -7.63 -6.14 -6.11
CA LYS A 84 -7.67 -7.47 -5.48
C LYS A 84 -7.52 -7.40 -3.96
N VAL A 85 -6.59 -6.59 -3.45
CA VAL A 85 -6.41 -6.38 -2.00
C VAL A 85 -7.71 -5.86 -1.38
N LEU A 86 -8.30 -4.80 -1.96
CA LEU A 86 -9.55 -4.21 -1.50
C LEU A 86 -10.73 -5.20 -1.54
N THR A 87 -10.85 -5.98 -2.61
CA THR A 87 -11.87 -7.04 -2.71
C THR A 87 -11.68 -8.10 -1.62
N GLY A 88 -10.44 -8.48 -1.32
CA GLY A 88 -10.13 -9.41 -0.22
C GLY A 88 -10.59 -8.87 1.13
N ILE A 89 -10.34 -7.59 1.43
CA ILE A 89 -10.81 -6.94 2.66
C ILE A 89 -12.34 -6.93 2.72
N GLN A 90 -13.01 -6.63 1.60
CA GLN A 90 -14.47 -6.61 1.51
C GLN A 90 -15.09 -7.99 1.79
N LEU A 91 -14.49 -9.06 1.28
CA LEU A 91 -14.97 -10.44 1.52
C LEU A 91 -14.79 -10.83 2.99
N LYS A 92 -13.62 -10.56 3.60
CA LYS A 92 -13.36 -10.78 5.03
C LYS A 92 -14.23 -9.95 5.97
N SER A 93 -14.84 -8.89 5.46
CA SER A 93 -15.70 -8.01 6.27
C SER A 93 -17.17 -8.46 6.26
N LYS A 94 -17.55 -9.33 5.31
CA LYS A 94 -18.90 -9.87 5.17
C LYS A 94 -19.11 -11.23 5.85
N PHE A 95 -18.03 -11.94 6.18
CA PHE A 95 -18.01 -13.27 6.78
C PHE A 95 -16.99 -13.30 7.92
#